data_AF-A0A2V8VPP7-F1
#
_entry.id   AF-A0A2V8VPP7-F1
#
_cell.length_a   1.000
_cell.length_b   1.000
_cell.length_c   1.000
_cell.angle_alpha   90.00
_cell.angle_beta   90.00
_cell.angle_gamma   90.00
#
_symmetry.space_group_name_H-M   'P 1'
#
loop_
_entity.id
_entity.type
_entity.pdbx_description
1 polymer ?
#
loop_
_entity_poly.entity_id
_entity_poly.type
_entity_poly.pdbx_seq_one_letter_code
_entity_poly.pdbx_strand_id
1 'polypeptide(L)'
;RVLGKGNKQRLLPLPQPIIDVLQNYLRLERPHTHSLSLFVCLKGRHRGQPMTAAGLRSLFRHHRVTSQVPQANPHRFRHTFGADMVRAGISLPALQHLMGHSQIRTTMLYVQLAPKDVWDEYARAIENRTRLESSPIL
;
A
#
# COMPACT_ATOMS: atom_id res chain seq x y z
N ARG A 1 7.28 -5.10 9.71
CA ARG A 1 8.59 -4.61 9.20
C ARG A 1 8.85 -5.28 7.87
N VAL A 2 9.35 -4.57 6.87
CA VAL A 2 9.70 -5.14 5.55
C VAL A 2 11.14 -4.77 5.22
N LEU A 3 11.92 -5.74 4.72
CA LEU A 3 13.26 -5.50 4.19
C LEU A 3 13.17 -5.06 2.73
N GLY A 4 13.65 -3.85 2.44
CA GLY A 4 13.71 -3.29 1.10
C GLY A 4 15.08 -3.47 0.44
N LYS A 5 15.20 -2.95 -0.79
CA LYS A 5 16.48 -2.90 -1.54
C LYS A 5 17.57 -2.22 -0.70
N GLY A 6 18.76 -2.83 -0.65
CA GLY A 6 19.89 -2.35 0.15
C GLY A 6 19.75 -2.64 1.64
N ASN A 7 18.98 -3.67 2.02
CA ASN A 7 18.72 -4.08 3.40
C ASN A 7 18.06 -2.99 4.28
N LYS A 8 17.41 -2.00 3.65
CA LYS A 8 16.74 -0.91 4.36
C LYS A 8 15.43 -1.42 4.94
N GLN A 9 15.31 -1.39 6.26
CA GLN A 9 14.05 -1.69 6.93
C GLN A 9 13.03 -0.59 6.71
N ARG A 10 11.78 -0.99 6.51
CA ARG A 10 10.64 -0.07 6.36
C ARG A 10 9.54 -0.47 7.32
N LEU A 11 8.95 0.54 7.94
CA LEU A 11 7.76 0.43 8.77
C LEU A 11 6.57 0.93 7.94
N LEU A 12 5.63 0.03 7.69
CA LEU A 12 4.36 0.36 7.06
C LEU A 12 3.29 0.24 8.15
N PRO A 13 2.60 1.34 8.52
CA PRO A 13 1.42 1.23 9.37
C PRO A 13 0.38 0.39 8.62
N LEU A 14 -0.11 -0.66 9.28
CA LEU A 14 -1.21 -1.47 8.76
C LEU A 14 -2.50 -0.97 9.39
N PRO A 15 -3.50 -0.54 8.60
CA PRO A 15 -4.83 -0.23 9.11
C PRO A 15 -5.45 -1.44 9.82
N GLN A 16 -6.27 -1.20 10.84
CA GLN A 16 -6.94 -2.26 11.59
C GLN A 16 -7.66 -3.29 10.70
N PRO A 17 -8.40 -2.89 9.64
CA PRO A 17 -9.05 -3.87 8.76
C PRO A 17 -8.09 -4.86 8.09
N ILE A 18 -6.86 -4.44 7.79
CA ILE A 18 -5.84 -5.32 7.21
C ILE A 18 -5.32 -6.31 8.26
N ILE A 19 -5.18 -5.87 9.50
CA ILE A 19 -4.78 -6.74 10.61
C ILE A 19 -5.84 -7.83 10.80
N ASP A 20 -7.11 -7.47 10.78
CA ASP A 20 -8.23 -8.42 10.95
C ASP A 20 -8.24 -9.47 9.82
N VAL A 21 -8.06 -9.04 8.57
CA VAL A 21 -7.94 -9.95 7.42
C VAL A 21 -6.75 -10.91 7.57
N LEU A 22 -5.59 -10.41 8.02
CA LEU A 22 -4.41 -11.26 8.24
C LEU A 22 -4.64 -12.27 9.37
N GLN A 23 -5.27 -11.86 10.46
CA GLN A 23 -5.61 -12.76 11.56
C GLN A 23 -6.58 -13.87 11.12
N ASN A 24 -7.59 -13.51 10.32
CA ASN A 24 -8.53 -14.49 9.77
C ASN A 24 -7.85 -15.46 8.82
N TYR A 25 -6.97 -14.98 7.93
CA TYR A 25 -6.15 -15.84 7.10
C TYR A 25 -5.31 -16.82 7.93
N LEU A 26 -4.63 -16.34 8.99
CA LEU A 26 -3.79 -17.18 9.85
C LEU A 26 -4.59 -18.25 10.60
N ARG A 27 -5.82 -17.94 11.01
CA ARG A 27 -6.67 -18.80 11.84
C ARG A 27 -7.53 -19.77 11.03
N LEU A 28 -8.05 -19.33 9.89
CA LEU A 28 -9.10 -20.04 9.14
C LEU A 28 -8.60 -20.68 7.85
N GLU A 29 -7.60 -20.09 7.20
CA GLU A 29 -7.20 -20.50 5.84
C GLU A 29 -5.79 -21.10 5.76
N ARG A 30 -4.84 -20.55 6.52
CA ARG A 30 -3.43 -20.92 6.43
C ARG A 30 -3.25 -22.37 6.91
N PRO A 31 -2.75 -23.28 6.06
CA PRO A 31 -2.47 -24.65 6.48
C PRO A 31 -1.35 -24.69 7.53
N HIS A 32 -1.39 -25.69 8.41
CA HIS A 32 -0.26 -26.01 9.27
C HIS A 32 0.95 -26.42 8.40
N THR A 33 2.06 -25.71 8.57
CA THR A 33 3.30 -25.89 7.79
C THR A 33 4.48 -25.38 8.60
N HIS A 34 5.66 -25.95 8.37
CA HIS A 34 6.92 -25.48 8.95
C HIS A 34 7.48 -24.23 8.25
N SER A 35 6.80 -23.72 7.21
CA SER A 35 7.24 -22.50 6.52
C SER A 35 7.20 -21.28 7.45
N LEU A 36 8.31 -20.56 7.51
CA LEU A 36 8.43 -19.25 8.17
C LEU A 36 7.79 -18.11 7.35
N SER A 37 7.38 -18.37 6.10
CA SER A 37 6.73 -17.36 5.26
C SER A 37 5.30 -17.10 5.74
N LEU A 38 4.92 -15.83 5.79
CA LEU A 38 3.55 -15.43 6.13
C LEU A 38 2.53 -16.01 5.14
N PHE A 39 2.78 -15.78 3.84
CA PHE A 39 1.92 -16.25 2.76
C PHE A 39 2.44 -17.56 2.17
N VAL A 40 1.56 -18.56 2.10
CA VAL A 40 1.83 -19.88 1.53
C VAL A 40 0.77 -20.23 0.48
N CYS A 41 1.07 -21.20 -0.37
CA CYS A 41 0.09 -21.72 -1.31
C CYS A 41 -1.03 -22.45 -0.53
N LEU A 42 -2.29 -22.11 -0.80
CA LEU A 42 -3.43 -22.66 -0.07
C LEU A 42 -3.98 -23.96 -0.68
N LYS A 43 -3.70 -24.22 -1.96
CA LYS A 43 -4.31 -25.31 -2.74
C LYS A 43 -3.28 -25.97 -3.67
N GLY A 44 -3.61 -27.17 -4.15
CA GLY A 44 -2.84 -27.92 -5.13
C GLY A 44 -1.55 -28.55 -4.59
N ARG A 45 -0.71 -29.05 -5.50
CA ARG A 45 0.53 -29.80 -5.17
C ARG A 45 1.54 -29.03 -4.30
N HIS A 46 1.47 -27.70 -4.31
CA HIS A 46 2.39 -26.83 -3.57
C HIS A 46 1.80 -26.33 -2.25
N ARG A 47 0.65 -26.88 -1.80
CA ARG A 47 -0.02 -26.43 -0.57
C ARG A 47 0.92 -26.44 0.63
N GLY A 48 0.92 -25.35 1.39
CA GLY A 48 1.80 -25.14 2.56
C GLY A 48 3.22 -24.66 2.25
N GLN A 49 3.62 -24.63 0.97
CA GLN A 49 4.91 -24.07 0.54
C GLN A 49 4.85 -22.54 0.42
N PRO A 50 5.98 -21.82 0.59
CA PRO A 50 6.03 -20.37 0.42
C PRO A 50 5.41 -19.90 -0.90
N MET A 51 4.62 -18.82 -0.83
CA MET A 51 4.07 -18.19 -2.03
C MET A 51 5.22 -17.62 -2.89
N THR A 52 5.26 -18.00 -4.17
CA THR A 52 6.24 -17.48 -5.13
C THR A 52 5.69 -16.29 -5.90
N ALA A 53 6.57 -15.50 -6.54
CA ALA A 53 6.13 -14.42 -7.43
C ALA A 53 5.28 -14.94 -8.61
N ALA A 54 5.59 -16.13 -9.13
CA ALA A 54 4.79 -16.77 -10.17
C ALA A 54 3.41 -17.22 -9.64
N GLY A 55 3.35 -17.76 -8.42
CA GLY A 55 2.10 -18.10 -7.74
C GLY A 55 1.21 -16.87 -7.54
N LEU A 56 1.79 -15.76 -7.05
CA LEU A 56 1.08 -14.49 -6.89
C LEU A 56 0.53 -13.96 -8.23
N ARG A 57 1.34 -14.01 -9.31
CA ARG A 57 0.85 -13.63 -10.65
C ARG A 57 -0.32 -14.51 -11.11
N SER A 58 -0.27 -15.82 -10.83
CA SER A 58 -1.37 -16.73 -11.17
C SER A 58 -2.64 -16.43 -10.36
N LEU A 59 -2.50 -16.07 -9.08
CA LEU A 59 -3.62 -15.63 -8.24
C LEU A 59 -4.32 -14.41 -8.84
N PHE A 60 -3.55 -13.38 -9.22
CA PHE A 60 -4.08 -12.21 -9.89
C PHE A 60 -4.76 -12.56 -11.22
N ARG A 61 -4.15 -13.42 -12.04
CA ARG A 61 -4.76 -13.87 -13.30
C ARG A 61 -6.10 -14.56 -13.07
N HIS A 62 -6.21 -15.42 -12.06
CA HIS A 62 -7.46 -16.06 -11.70
C HIS A 62 -8.53 -15.03 -11.27
N HIS A 63 -8.19 -14.12 -10.37
CA HIS A 63 -9.15 -13.11 -9.89
C HIS A 63 -9.53 -12.08 -10.94
N ARG A 64 -8.71 -11.80 -11.96
CA ARG A 64 -9.12 -10.94 -13.09
C ARG A 64 -10.27 -11.52 -13.90
N VAL A 65 -10.39 -12.84 -13.96
CA VAL A 65 -11.49 -13.51 -14.68
C VAL A 65 -12.78 -13.44 -13.87
N THR A 66 -12.68 -13.51 -12.54
CA THR A 66 -13.83 -13.53 -11.64
C THR A 66 -14.22 -12.16 -11.07
N SER A 67 -13.37 -11.15 -11.23
CA SER A 67 -13.63 -9.77 -10.83
C SER A 67 -13.91 -8.88 -12.03
N GLN A 68 -14.58 -7.76 -11.79
CA GLN A 68 -14.78 -6.70 -12.79
C GLN A 68 -13.53 -5.80 -12.97
N VAL A 69 -12.33 -6.27 -12.58
CA VAL A 69 -11.08 -5.49 -12.61
C VAL A 69 -10.02 -6.19 -13.47
N PRO A 70 -10.12 -6.15 -14.81
CA PRO A 70 -9.29 -6.95 -15.72
C PRO A 70 -7.80 -6.61 -15.65
N GLN A 71 -7.46 -5.40 -15.20
CA GLN A 71 -6.07 -4.92 -15.13
C GLN A 71 -5.40 -5.16 -13.77
N ALA A 72 -6.10 -5.75 -12.79
CA ALA A 72 -5.62 -5.92 -11.42
C ALA A 72 -4.25 -6.64 -11.35
N ASN A 73 -3.21 -6.01 -10.82
CA ASN A 73 -1.92 -6.67 -10.54
C ASN A 73 -1.19 -5.93 -9.42
N PRO A 74 -0.14 -6.53 -8.82
CA PRO A 74 0.60 -5.89 -7.75
C PRO A 74 1.10 -4.48 -8.08
N HIS A 75 1.61 -4.25 -9.29
CA HIS A 75 2.12 -2.93 -9.68
C HIS A 75 0.99 -1.90 -9.85
N ARG A 76 -0.15 -2.29 -10.43
CA ARG A 76 -1.32 -1.41 -10.55
C ARG A 76 -1.94 -1.10 -9.19
N PHE A 77 -2.05 -2.08 -8.29
CA PHE A 77 -2.53 -1.84 -6.93
C PHE A 77 -1.62 -0.87 -6.18
N ARG A 78 -0.30 -1.05 -6.31
CA ARG A 78 0.68 -0.10 -5.77
C ARG A 78 0.52 1.30 -6.37
N HIS A 79 0.24 1.40 -7.67
CA HIS A 79 0.03 2.69 -8.32
C HIS A 79 -1.25 3.38 -7.82
N THR A 80 -2.36 2.65 -7.74
CA THR A 80 -3.63 3.13 -7.19
C THR A 80 -3.43 3.63 -5.76
N PHE A 81 -2.79 2.83 -4.90
CA PHE A 81 -2.43 3.25 -3.54
C PHE A 81 -1.62 4.56 -3.53
N GLY A 82 -0.59 4.68 -4.35
CA GLY A 82 0.22 5.90 -4.43
C GLY A 82 -0.61 7.13 -4.82
N ALA A 83 -1.42 7.02 -5.88
CA ALA A 83 -2.28 8.10 -6.35
C ALA A 83 -3.36 8.48 -5.32
N ASP A 84 -4.01 7.50 -4.70
CA ASP A 84 -5.06 7.73 -3.72
C ASP A 84 -4.51 8.39 -2.45
N MET A 85 -3.32 7.99 -1.99
CA MET A 85 -2.68 8.62 -0.85
C MET A 85 -2.29 10.07 -1.13
N VAL A 86 -1.79 10.39 -2.33
CA VAL A 86 -1.54 11.78 -2.75
C VAL A 86 -2.84 12.59 -2.72
N ARG A 87 -3.92 12.07 -3.30
CA ARG A 87 -5.25 12.74 -3.29
C ARG A 87 -5.80 12.93 -1.87
N ALA A 88 -5.54 11.98 -0.98
CA ALA A 88 -5.88 12.07 0.43
C ALA A 88 -5.03 13.08 1.22
N GLY A 89 -4.02 13.71 0.58
CA GLY A 89 -3.22 14.78 1.15
C GLY A 89 -1.97 14.32 1.91
N ILE A 90 -1.47 13.10 1.66
CA ILE A 90 -0.16 12.72 2.20
C ILE A 90 0.94 13.59 1.57
N SER A 91 1.92 14.03 2.36
CA SER A 91 3.08 14.71 1.80
C SER A 91 3.92 13.75 0.94
N LEU A 92 4.49 14.25 -0.15
CA LEU A 92 5.32 13.44 -1.05
C LEU A 92 6.57 12.83 -0.38
N PRO A 93 7.26 13.52 0.56
CA PRO A 93 8.34 12.91 1.33
C PRO A 93 7.85 11.72 2.17
N ALA A 94 6.70 11.85 2.84
CA ALA A 94 6.12 10.75 3.63
C ALA A 94 5.74 9.57 2.74
N LEU A 95 5.08 9.83 1.60
CA LEU A 95 4.74 8.79 0.63
C LEU A 95 5.97 8.10 0.03
N GLN A 96 7.03 8.85 -0.28
CA GLN A 96 8.29 8.30 -0.76
C GLN A 96 8.88 7.28 0.23
N HIS A 97 8.92 7.67 1.51
CA HIS A 97 9.41 6.82 2.59
C HIS A 97 8.56 5.54 2.72
N LEU A 98 7.23 5.73 2.80
CA LEU A 98 6.23 4.68 2.93
C LEU A 98 6.32 3.67 1.78
N MET A 99 6.38 4.16 0.54
CA MET A 99 6.29 3.31 -0.63
C MET A 99 7.57 2.55 -0.90
N GLY A 100 8.75 3.12 -0.66
CA GLY A 100 9.96 2.42 -1.08
C GLY A 100 10.97 3.21 -1.89
N HIS A 101 10.61 4.42 -2.30
CA HIS A 101 11.27 5.05 -3.44
C HIS A 101 12.63 5.62 -3.02
N SER A 102 13.65 5.34 -3.81
CA SER A 102 15.01 5.87 -3.60
C SER A 102 15.17 7.28 -4.16
N GLN A 103 14.28 7.70 -5.06
CA GLN A 103 14.29 9.00 -5.70
C GLN A 103 12.88 9.57 -5.65
N ILE A 104 12.76 10.83 -5.23
CA ILE A 104 11.47 11.53 -5.15
C ILE A 104 10.75 11.57 -6.50
N ARG A 105 11.49 11.60 -7.62
CA ARG A 105 10.93 11.58 -8.99
C ARG A 105 9.97 10.41 -9.22
N THR A 106 10.21 9.25 -8.58
CA THR A 106 9.33 8.08 -8.71
C THR A 106 8.00 8.30 -8.00
N THR A 107 8.00 9.05 -6.89
CA THR A 107 6.78 9.43 -6.17
C THR A 107 6.01 10.54 -6.88
N MET A 108 6.71 11.46 -7.56
CA MET A 108 6.09 12.51 -8.38
C MET A 108 5.18 11.96 -9.48
N LEU A 109 5.36 10.71 -9.92
CA LEU A 109 4.47 10.06 -10.89
C LEU A 109 3.01 9.95 -10.42
N TYR A 110 2.75 10.05 -9.12
CA TYR A 110 1.39 10.03 -8.55
C TYR A 110 0.73 11.39 -8.48
N VAL A 111 1.50 12.46 -8.73
CA VAL A 111 1.04 13.84 -8.71
C VAL A 111 0.44 14.15 -10.08
N GLN A 112 -0.80 13.74 -10.29
CA GLN A 112 -1.62 14.30 -11.37
C GLN A 112 -2.36 15.49 -10.79
N LEU A 113 -1.71 16.67 -10.80
CA LEU A 113 -2.38 17.90 -10.38
C LEU A 113 -3.30 18.37 -11.51
N ALA A 114 -4.60 18.28 -11.31
CA ALA A 114 -5.53 19.16 -12.00
C ALA A 114 -5.44 20.56 -11.35
N PRO A 115 -5.74 21.66 -12.08
CA PRO A 115 -5.76 23.00 -11.51
C PRO A 115 -6.61 23.14 -10.23
N LYS A 116 -7.68 22.35 -10.11
CA LYS A 116 -8.53 22.28 -8.91
C LYS A 116 -7.78 21.77 -7.67
N ASP A 117 -6.90 20.77 -7.83
CA ASP A 117 -6.16 20.18 -6.72
C ASP A 117 -5.21 21.20 -6.06
N VAL A 118 -4.63 22.10 -6.86
CA VAL A 118 -3.76 23.19 -6.38
C VAL A 118 -4.56 24.17 -5.50
N TRP A 119 -5.76 24.55 -5.93
CA TRP A 119 -6.64 25.44 -5.16
C TRP A 119 -7.12 24.80 -3.85
N ASP A 120 -7.51 23.52 -3.90
CA ASP A 120 -7.95 22.78 -2.71
C ASP A 120 -6.81 22.61 -1.69
N GLU A 121 -5.58 22.40 -2.15
CA GLU A 121 -4.40 22.29 -1.29
C GLU A 121 -4.00 23.64 -0.69
N TYR A 122 -4.05 24.72 -1.48
CA TYR A 122 -3.84 26.08 -0.98
C TYR A 122 -4.88 26.46 0.09
N ALA A 123 -6.16 26.21 -0.16
CA ALA A 123 -7.23 26.49 0.79
C ALA A 123 -7.02 25.75 2.13
N ARG A 124 -6.69 24.46 2.08
CA ARG A 124 -6.35 23.67 3.29
C ARG A 124 -5.13 24.22 4.03
N ALA A 125 -4.10 24.65 3.31
CA ALA A 125 -2.90 25.21 3.92
C ALA A 125 -3.20 26.51 4.67
N ILE A 126 -4.03 27.39 4.09
CA ILE A 126 -4.49 28.61 4.74
C ILE A 126 -5.31 28.30 6.00
N GLU A 127 -6.27 27.38 5.92
CA GLU A 127 -7.11 27.00 7.08
C GLU A 127 -6.26 26.44 8.24
N ASN A 128 -5.30 25.56 7.93
CA ASN A 128 -4.40 25.01 8.94
C ASN A 128 -3.51 26.09 9.58
N ARG A 129 -3.03 27.06 8.79
CA ARG A 129 -2.23 28.18 9.29
C ARG A 129 -3.05 29.05 10.24
N THR A 130 -4.28 29.40 9.86
CA THR A 130 -5.17 30.19 10.72
C THR A 130 -5.47 29.45 12.03
N ARG A 131 -5.68 28.13 11.99
CA ARG A 131 -5.90 27.31 13.20
C ARG A 131 -4.70 27.33 14.16
N LEU A 132 -3.48 27.32 13.62
CA LEU A 132 -2.24 27.40 14.40
C LEU A 132 -2.04 28.78 15.02
N GLU A 133 -2.34 29.85 14.28
CA GLU A 133 -2.28 31.23 14.77
C GLU A 133 -3.37 31.53 15.82
N SER A 134 -4.48 30.79 15.80
CA SER A 134 -5.61 30.91 16.75
C SER A 134 -5.47 30.04 18.00
N SER A 135 -4.50 29.13 18.05
CA SER A 135 -4.27 28.28 19.22
C SER A 135 -3.53 29.09 20.29
N PRO A 136 -4.11 29.31 21.49
CA PRO A 136 -3.40 29.98 22.56
C PRO A 136 -2.18 29.13 22.91
N ILE A 137 -1.01 29.76 22.84
CA ILE A 137 0.26 29.20 23.30
C ILE A 137 0.05 28.74 24.75
N LEU A 138 0.22 27.44 25.02
CA LEU A 138 0.39 26.94 26.38
C LEU A 138 1.74 27.39 26.94
#